data_AF-A0A5B8C4D6-F1
#
_entry.id   AF-A0A5B8C4D6-F1
#
_cell.length_a   1.000
_cell.length_b   1.000
_cell.length_c   1.000
_cell.angle_alpha   90.00
_cell.angle_beta   90.00
_cell.angle_gamma   90.00
#
_symmetry.space_group_name_H-M   'P 1'
#
loop_
_entity.id
_entity.type
_entity.pdbx_description
1 polymer ?
#
loop_
_entity_poly.entity_id
_entity_poly.type
_entity_poly.pdbx_seq_one_letter_code
_entity_poly.pdbx_strand_id
1 'polypeptide(L)' 'MNPQHQLIDRDVAVVDAGATGLMAARRLTRAGVSVSVLEARDRVGAARASGSKTVTA' A
#
# COMPACT_ATOMS: atom_id res chain seq x y z
N MET A 1 -17.92 17.25 -6.56
CA MET A 1 -17.86 15.85 -6.10
C MET A 1 -16.42 15.40 -6.26
N ASN A 2 -15.71 15.13 -5.16
CA ASN A 2 -14.29 14.76 -5.18
C ASN A 2 -14.18 13.24 -5.50
N PRO A 3 -13.54 12.81 -6.60
CA PRO A 3 -13.59 11.42 -7.08
C PRO A 3 -12.65 10.45 -6.34
N GLN A 4 -12.18 10.77 -5.13
CA GLN A 4 -11.09 10.03 -4.48
C GLN A 4 -11.53 8.78 -3.68
N HIS A 5 -12.80 8.37 -3.71
CA HIS A 5 -13.22 7.15 -3.02
C HIS A 5 -13.03 5.92 -3.90
N GLN A 6 -11.87 5.28 -3.79
CA GLN A 6 -11.60 4.01 -4.47
C GLN A 6 -11.93 2.85 -3.51
N LEU A 7 -12.90 2.00 -3.89
CA LEU A 7 -13.14 0.75 -3.17
C LEU A 7 -11.98 -0.21 -3.46
N ILE A 8 -11.30 -0.65 -2.41
CA ILE A 8 -10.17 -1.56 -2.49
C ILE A 8 -10.58 -2.87 -1.82
N ASP A 9 -10.74 -3.93 -2.62
CA ASP A 9 -11.03 -5.28 -2.11
C ASP A 9 -9.71 -6.03 -1.90
N ARG A 10 -9.34 -6.25 -0.64
CA ARG A 10 -8.13 -6.97 -0.19
C ARG A 10 -8.36 -7.65 1.15
N ASP A 11 -7.66 -8.75 1.35
CA ASP A 11 -7.65 -9.48 2.63
C ASP A 11 -6.97 -8.67 3.73
N VAL A 12 -5.94 -7.90 3.39
CA VAL A 12 -5.14 -7.14 4.35
C VAL A 12 -4.83 -5.73 3.86
N ALA A 13 -4.97 -4.76 4.76
CA ALA A 13 -4.54 -3.38 4.59
C ALA A 13 -3.42 -3.02 5.58
N VAL A 14 -2.33 -2.44 5.09
CA VAL A 14 -1.22 -1.90 5.89
C VAL A 14 -1.30 -0.38 5.87
N VAL A 15 -1.50 0.25 7.03
CA VAL A 15 -1.60 1.70 7.17
C VAL A 15 -0.26 2.28 7.67
N ASP A 16 0.73 2.26 6.78
CA ASP A 16 2.05 2.88 6.92
C ASP A 16 2.84 2.62 5.63
N ALA A 17 3.28 3.67 4.92
CA ALA A 17 4.12 3.56 3.72
C ALA A 17 5.61 3.81 3.99
N GLY A 18 5.99 3.89 5.27
CA GLY A 18 7.37 3.93 5.73
C GLY A 18 8.10 2.60 5.56
N ALA A 19 9.36 2.56 6.00
CA ALA A 19 10.23 1.38 5.87
C ALA A 19 9.63 0.13 6.54
N THR A 20 9.00 0.30 7.70
CA THR A 20 8.32 -0.74 8.48
C THR A 20 7.13 -1.30 7.71
N GLY A 21 6.21 -0.45 7.27
CA GLY A 21 5.01 -0.88 6.55
C GLY A 21 5.31 -1.52 5.19
N LEU A 22 6.28 -0.99 4.43
CA LEU A 22 6.72 -1.62 3.18
C LEU A 22 7.40 -2.98 3.43
N MET A 23 8.17 -3.12 4.51
CA MET A 23 8.79 -4.40 4.85
C MET A 23 7.75 -5.44 5.31
N ALA A 24 6.69 -5.02 6.01
CA ALA A 24 5.55 -5.87 6.36
C ALA A 24 4.79 -6.32 5.11
N ALA A 25 4.41 -5.38 4.23
CA ALA A 25 3.74 -5.67 2.97
C ALA A 25 4.55 -6.66 2.13
N ARG A 26 5.87 -6.45 2.00
CA ARG A 26 6.76 -7.37 1.29
C ARG A 26 6.75 -8.79 1.84
N ARG A 27 6.70 -8.96 3.17
CA ARG A 27 6.64 -10.30 3.78
C ARG A 27 5.29 -10.97 3.53
N LEU A 28 4.20 -10.22 3.67
CA LEU A 28 2.85 -10.72 3.43
C LEU A 28 2.64 -11.12 1.96
N THR A 29 3.10 -10.31 1.01
CA THR A 29 3.08 -10.67 -0.42
C THR A 29 3.90 -11.94 -0.70
N ARG A 30 5.09 -12.09 -0.10
CA ARG A 30 5.89 -13.33 -0.25
C ARG A 30 5.22 -14.56 0.38
N ALA A 31 4.30 -14.38 1.31
CA ALA A 31 3.48 -15.44 1.88
C ALA A 31 2.21 -15.73 1.04
N GLY A 32 2.02 -15.04 -0.09
CA GLY A 32 0.85 -15.22 -0.97
C GLY A 32 -0.40 -14.47 -0.52
N VAL A 33 -0.28 -13.51 0.40
CA VAL A 33 -1.40 -12.72 0.90
C VAL A 33 -1.63 -11.49 0.02
N SER A 34 -2.89 -11.23 -0.33
CA SER A 34 -3.30 -10.02 -1.04
C SER A 34 -3.29 -8.82 -0.10
N VAL A 35 -2.47 -7.81 -0.40
CA VAL A 35 -2.22 -6.66 0.48
C VAL A 35 -2.39 -5.34 -0.26
N SER A 36 -2.98 -4.35 0.42
CA SER A 36 -2.88 -2.94 0.04
C SER A 36 -2.13 -2.13 1.09
N VAL A 37 -1.33 -1.15 0.65
CA VAL A 37 -0.62 -0.22 1.55
C VAL A 37 -1.22 1.18 1.41
N LEU A 38 -1.52 1.80 2.54
CA LEU A 38 -2.13 3.12 2.66
C LEU A 38 -1.21 4.02 3.49
N GLU A 39 -1.10 5.30 3.13
CA GLU A 39 -0.59 6.34 4.03
C GLU A 39 -1.50 7.57 3.99
N ALA A 40 -1.36 8.45 4.99
CA ALA A 40 -2.25 9.60 5.20
C ALA A 40 -2.11 10.71 4.13
N ARG A 41 -1.19 10.56 3.19
CA ARG A 41 -0.90 11.54 2.13
C ARG A 41 -1.29 10.94 0.78
N ASP A 42 -1.53 11.79 -0.21
CA ASP A 42 -1.76 11.42 -1.63
C ASP A 42 -0.50 10.79 -2.31
N ARG A 43 0.40 10.20 -1.54
CA ARG A 43 1.70 9.68 -1.95
C ARG A 43 1.92 8.38 -1.20
N VAL A 44 2.66 7.43 -1.74
CA VAL A 44 3.12 6.23 -1.02
C VAL A 44 4.64 6.18 -1.13
N GLY A 45 5.40 6.40 -0.05
CA GLY A 45 6.83 6.06 0.04
C GLY A 45 7.79 7.10 0.64
N ALA A 46 8.92 6.60 1.17
CA ALA A 46 10.05 7.40 1.63
C ALA A 46 10.76 8.11 0.45
N ALA A 47 10.42 9.37 0.20
CA ALA A 47 11.16 10.41 -0.54
C ALA A 47 11.87 10.10 -1.90
N ARG A 48 11.80 8.91 -2.52
CA ARG A 48 12.45 8.62 -3.82
C ARG A 48 11.74 7.63 -4.77
N ALA A 49 10.42 7.48 -4.66
CA ALA A 49 9.65 6.85 -5.73
C ALA A 49 8.25 7.46 -5.81
N SER A 50 8.00 8.26 -6.84
CA SER A 50 6.67 8.75 -7.18
C SER A 50 5.89 7.64 -7.90
N GLY A 51 4.85 7.12 -7.27
CA GLY A 51 3.87 6.23 -7.91
C GLY A 51 3.08 5.42 -6.88
N SER A 52 1.76 5.35 -7.04
CA SER A 52 0.94 4.33 -6.38
C SER A 52 1.50 2.97 -6.78
N LYS A 53 2.04 2.22 -5.81
CA LYS A 53 2.49 0.86 -6.02
C LYS A 53 1.42 -0.08 -5.48
N THR A 54 0.52 -0.49 -6.37
CA THR A 54 -0.22 -1.73 -6.14
C THR A 54 0.80 -2.86 -6.26
N VAL A 55 1.25 -3.40 -5.13
CA VAL A 55 2.00 -4.66 -5.12
C VAL A 55 0.96 -5.76 -5.31
N THR A 56 0.62 -6.02 -6.56
CA THR A 56 -0.28 -7.12 -6.94
C THR A 56 0.57 -8.37 -7.15
N ALA A 57 0.23 -9.44 -6.43
CA ALA A 57 0.43 -10.81 -6.90
C ALA A 57 -0.93 -11.34 -7.31
#